data_AF-A0AAJ4YYD9-F1
#
_entry.id   AF-A0AAJ4YYD9-F1
#
_cell.length_a   1.000
_cell.length_b   1.000
_cell.length_c   1.000
_cell.angle_alpha   90.00
_cell.angle_beta   90.00
_cell.angle_gamma   90.00
#
_symmetry.space_group_name_H-M   'P 1'
#
loop_
_entity.id
_entity.type
_entity.pdbx_description
1 polymer ?
#
loop_
_entity_poly.entity_id
_entity_poly.type
_entity_poly.pdbx_seq_one_letter_code
_entity_poly.pdbx_strand_id
1 'polypeptide(L)' 'MVFKDWEINVVYSGKHEVVTNENSLFVIDEDYDVAIAINYLDNKLKVSHVNYGSEFTIDASNKVLALMIHNPNIDEN' A
#
# COMPACT_ATOMS: atom_id res chain seq x y z
N MET A 1 -0.44 -8.84 -5.28
CA MET A 1 0.71 -9.62 -4.72
C MET A 1 0.30 -10.22 -3.38
N VAL A 2 1.13 -11.04 -2.71
CA VAL A 2 0.80 -11.61 -1.38
C VAL A 2 1.81 -11.14 -0.33
N PHE A 3 1.32 -10.72 0.85
CA PHE A 3 2.12 -10.35 2.02
C PHE A 3 1.48 -10.91 3.30
N LYS A 4 2.17 -11.81 4.01
CA LYS A 4 1.68 -12.43 5.27
C LYS A 4 0.28 -13.03 5.17
N ASP A 5 0.03 -13.77 4.08
CA ASP A 5 -1.27 -14.36 3.71
C ASP A 5 -2.36 -13.36 3.33
N TRP A 6 -2.03 -12.07 3.18
CA TRP A 6 -2.94 -11.08 2.63
C TRP A 6 -2.67 -10.86 1.16
N GLU A 7 -3.72 -10.87 0.35
CA GLU A 7 -3.66 -10.37 -1.01
C GLU A 7 -3.62 -8.85 -0.99
N ILE A 8 -2.58 -8.28 -1.60
CA ILE A 8 -2.37 -6.84 -1.69
C ILE A 8 -2.64 -6.40 -3.13
N ASN A 9 -3.60 -5.49 -3.27
CA ASN A 9 -4.03 -4.93 -4.55
C ASN A 9 -3.75 -3.43 -4.55
N VAL A 10 -2.79 -3.00 -5.36
CA VAL A 10 -2.48 -1.57 -5.52
C VAL A 10 -3.34 -1.01 -6.64
N VAL A 11 -4.12 0.02 -6.32
CA VAL A 11 -4.95 0.77 -7.25
C VAL A 11 -4.31 2.14 -7.43
N TYR A 12 -3.62 2.30 -8.55
CA TYR A 12 -2.94 3.55 -8.89
C TYR A 12 -2.84 3.70 -10.41
N SER A 13 -3.04 4.91 -10.90
CA SER A 13 -2.96 5.28 -12.32
C SER A 13 -1.51 5.48 -12.78
N GLY A 14 -0.66 5.97 -11.89
CA GLY A 14 0.76 6.22 -12.11
C GLY A 14 1.64 4.99 -11.99
N LYS A 15 2.94 5.16 -12.25
CA LYS A 15 3.92 4.09 -12.04
C LYS A 15 4.17 3.92 -10.55
N HIS A 16 4.36 2.67 -10.13
CA HIS A 16 4.71 2.38 -8.74
C HIS A 16 5.58 1.15 -8.65
N GLU A 17 6.29 1.05 -7.53
CA GLU A 17 6.99 -0.14 -7.10
C GLU A 17 6.42 -0.60 -5.76
N VAL A 18 6.35 -1.93 -5.59
CA VAL A 18 6.05 -2.51 -4.28
C VAL A 18 7.29 -3.21 -3.76
N VAL A 19 7.83 -2.68 -2.66
CA VAL A 19 9.02 -3.21 -2.01
C VAL A 19 8.60 -3.90 -0.72
N THR A 20 9.03 -5.14 -0.54
CA THR A 20 8.69 -5.95 0.63
C THR A 20 9.94 -6.58 1.24
N ASN A 21 9.91 -6.72 2.56
CA ASN A 21 10.81 -7.61 3.30
C ASN A 21 9.98 -8.55 4.17
N GLU A 22 10.61 -9.20 5.14
CA GLU A 22 9.92 -10.13 6.03
C GLU A 22 8.79 -9.49 6.83
N ASN A 23 8.88 -8.22 7.23
CA ASN A 23 7.93 -7.59 8.16
C ASN A 23 7.32 -6.28 7.65
N SER A 24 7.74 -5.79 6.50
CA SER A 24 7.29 -4.51 5.97
C SER A 24 6.99 -4.61 4.48
N LEU A 25 5.98 -3.83 4.06
CA LEU A 25 5.62 -3.56 2.67
C LEU A 25 5.54 -2.05 2.48
N PHE A 26 6.11 -1.58 1.39
CA PHE A 26 6.09 -0.19 0.97
C PHE A 26 5.56 -0.11 -0.47
N VAL A 27 4.63 0.81 -0.71
CA VAL A 27 4.28 1.24 -2.06
C VAL A 27 4.99 2.56 -2.30
N ILE A 28 5.84 2.58 -3.32
CA ILE A 28 6.62 3.75 -3.73
C ILE A 28 6.03 4.23 -5.05
N ASP A 29 5.68 5.50 -5.15
CA ASP A 29 5.15 6.08 -6.38
C ASP A 29 6.27 6.45 -7.37
N GLU A 30 5.90 7.05 -8.49
CA GLU A 30 6.82 7.40 -9.56
C GLU A 30 7.79 8.53 -9.24
N ASP A 31 7.50 9.33 -8.21
CA ASP A 31 8.36 10.39 -7.69
C ASP A 31 9.32 9.88 -6.60
N TYR A 32 9.32 8.56 -6.36
CA TYR A 32 10.05 7.87 -5.30
C TYR A 32 9.56 8.19 -3.88
N ASP A 33 8.35 8.70 -3.73
CA ASP A 33 7.73 8.92 -2.43
C ASP A 33 7.07 7.65 -1.91
N VAL A 34 7.20 7.40 -0.60
CA VAL A 34 6.50 6.29 0.05
C VAL A 34 5.03 6.68 0.20
N ALA A 35 4.18 6.17 -0.68
CA ALA A 35 2.76 6.46 -0.64
C ALA A 35 2.05 5.74 0.52
N ILE A 36 2.34 4.44 0.71
CA ILE A 36 1.80 3.65 1.84
C ILE A 36 2.90 2.75 2.41
N ALA A 37 2.98 2.67 3.74
CA ALA A 37 3.81 1.71 4.44
C ALA A 37 2.98 0.85 5.39
N ILE A 38 3.15 -0.47 5.31
CA ILE A 38 2.49 -1.47 6.16
C ILE A 38 3.56 -2.30 6.85
N ASN A 39 3.38 -2.53 8.15
CA ASN A 39 4.19 -3.44 8.93
C ASN A 39 3.36 -4.61 9.43
N TYR A 40 3.98 -5.77 9.58
CA TYR A 40 3.40 -6.92 10.26
C TYR A 40 3.99 -7.04 11.67
N LEU A 41 3.12 -6.96 12.67
CA LEU A 41 3.49 -7.08 14.08
C LEU A 41 2.44 -7.90 14.81
N ASP A 42 2.87 -8.97 15.51
CA ASP A 42 2.01 -9.79 16.37
C ASP A 42 0.71 -10.25 15.69
N ASN A 43 0.83 -10.80 14.48
CA ASN A 43 -0.29 -11.23 13.63
C ASN A 43 -1.27 -10.13 13.23
N LYS A 44 -0.82 -8.86 13.22
CA LYS A 44 -1.60 -7.70 12.78
C LYS A 44 -0.85 -6.96 11.68
N LEU A 45 -1.60 -6.51 10.69
CA LEU A 45 -1.13 -5.48 9.78
C LEU A 45 -1.31 -4.12 10.47
N LYS A 46 -0.22 -3.36 10.54
CA LYS A 46 -0.20 -1.98 11.01
C LYS A 46 0.11 -1.09 9.82
N VAL A 47 -0.84 -0.22 9.47
CA VAL A 47 -0.56 0.88 8.55
C VAL A 47 0.29 1.92 9.31
N SER A 48 1.52 2.13 8.86
CA SER A 48 2.49 3.02 9.51
C SER A 48 2.67 4.35 8.81
N HIS A 49 2.32 4.43 7.52
CA HIS A 49 2.39 5.66 6.75
C HIS A 49 1.36 5.63 5.63
N VAL A 50 0.77 6.79 5.36
CA VAL A 50 -0.17 7.04 4.26
C VAL A 50 0.05 8.49 3.84
N ASN A 51 0.39 8.72 2.57
CA ASN A 51 0.73 10.02 2.02
C ASN A 51 -0.39 10.58 1.12
N TYR A 52 -0.44 11.91 0.95
CA TYR A 52 -1.29 12.63 -0.01
C TYR A 52 -2.78 12.24 -0.06
N GLY A 53 -3.35 11.82 1.07
CA GLY A 53 -4.75 11.41 1.12
C GLY A 53 -5.02 10.03 0.51
N SER A 54 -3.97 9.28 0.16
CA SER A 54 -4.05 7.84 -0.14
C SER A 54 -4.90 7.13 0.90
N GLU A 55 -5.54 6.05 0.52
CA GLU A 55 -6.44 5.32 1.40
C GLU A 55 -6.34 3.82 1.17
N PHE A 56 -6.97 3.05 2.05
CA PHE A 56 -6.97 1.60 1.95
C PHE A 56 -8.29 1.02 2.44
N THR A 57 -8.69 -0.11 1.87
CA THR A 57 -9.83 -0.90 2.33
C THR A 57 -9.39 -2.29 2.72
N ILE A 58 -10.03 -2.82 3.76
CA ILE A 58 -9.71 -4.11 4.35
C ILE A 58 -10.91 -5.04 4.17
N ASP A 59 -10.70 -6.15 3.48
CA ASP A 59 -11.58 -7.32 3.54
C ASP A 59 -10.93 -8.38 4.43
N ALA A 60 -11.31 -8.37 5.71
CA ALA A 60 -10.76 -9.31 6.68
C ALA A 60 -11.24 -10.76 6.45
N SER A 61 -12.38 -10.96 5.77
CA SER A 61 -12.93 -12.30 5.54
C SER A 61 -12.12 -13.05 4.49
N ASN A 62 -11.72 -12.34 3.43
CA ASN A 62 -10.92 -12.89 2.34
C ASN A 62 -9.42 -12.59 2.46
N LYS A 63 -9.01 -11.86 3.52
CA LYS A 63 -7.65 -11.34 3.71
C LYS A 63 -7.15 -10.54 2.51
N VAL A 64 -7.96 -9.61 2.02
CA VAL A 64 -7.57 -8.70 0.92
C VAL A 64 -7.38 -7.30 1.47
N LEU A 65 -6.30 -6.65 1.04
CA LEU A 65 -6.01 -5.25 1.31
C LEU A 65 -5.85 -4.50 -0.01
N ALA A 66 -6.78 -3.60 -0.31
CA ALA A 66 -6.68 -2.73 -1.47
C ALA A 66 -6.09 -1.38 -1.05
N LEU A 67 -5.01 -0.98 -1.72
CA LEU A 67 -4.21 0.22 -1.47
C LEU A 67 -4.46 1.20 -2.59
N MET A 68 -5.20 2.27 -2.31
CA MET A 68 -5.52 3.31 -3.28
C MET A 68 -4.52 4.44 -3.09
N ILE A 69 -3.64 4.59 -4.08
CA ILE A 69 -2.58 5.60 -4.03
C ILE A 69 -3.09 6.88 -4.66
N HIS A 70 -2.84 7.98 -3.97
CA HIS A 70 -3.05 9.32 -4.49
C HIS A 70 -1.72 10.05 -4.58
N ASN A 71 -1.42 10.61 -5.75
CA ASN A 71 -0.28 11.50 -5.93
C ASN A 71 -0.79 12.79 -6.62
N PRO A 72 -0.66 13.96 -5.98
CA PRO A 72 -1.21 15.22 -6.49
C PRO A 72 -0.55 15.67 -7.80
N ASN A 73 0.65 15.18 -8.11
CA ASN A 73 1.37 15.50 -9.35
C ASN A 73 0.89 14.66 -10.54
N ILE A 74 0.16 13.56 -10.30
CA ILE A 74 -0.25 12.59 -11.32
C ILE A 74 -1.77 12.54 -11.46
N ASP A 75 -2.51 12.63 -10.36
CA ASP A 75 -3.97 12.51 -10.34
C ASP A 75 -4.71 13.79 -10.80
N GLU A 76 -3.98 14.87 -11.10
CA GLU A 76 -4.51 16.03 -11.83
C GLU A 76 -4.22 15.92 -13.33
N ASN A 77 -5.01 15.10 -14.03
CA ASN A 77 -5.30 15.22 -15.47
C ASN A 77 -6.70 14.68 -15.80
#